data_AF-A0A6N4T2W2-F1
#
_entry.id   AF-A0A6N4T2W2-F1
#
_cell.length_a   1.000
_cell.length_b   1.000
_cell.length_c   1.000
_cell.angle_alpha   90.00
_cell.angle_beta   90.00
_cell.angle_gamma   90.00
#
_symmetry.space_group_name_H-M   'P 1'
#
loop_
_entity.id
_entity.type
_entity.pdbx_description
1 polymer ?
#
loop_
_entity_poly.entity_id
_entity_poly.type
_entity_poly.pdbx_seq_one_letter_code
_entity_poly.pdbx_strand_id
1 'polypeptide(L)' 'MKTKDLIAWQATMKLTYDSAAKALGVSRATYARYIAGSSIPFHIGLACAAIANGLAPWTEEK' A
#
# COMPACT_ATOMS: atom_id res chain seq x y z
N MET A 1 -7.30 7.15 4.18
CA MET A 1 -7.41 5.68 4.20
C MET A 1 -7.24 5.19 5.63
N LYS A 2 -8.08 4.28 6.11
CA LYS A 2 -7.97 3.67 7.46
C LYS A 2 -7.33 2.29 7.34
N THR A 3 -6.87 1.75 8.48
CA THR A 3 -6.30 0.40 8.58
C THR A 3 -7.20 -0.68 7.94
N LYS A 4 -8.51 -0.60 8.14
CA LYS A 4 -9.47 -1.56 7.55
C LYS A 4 -9.43 -1.55 6.02
N ASP A 5 -9.29 -0.37 5.42
CA ASP A 5 -9.23 -0.21 3.96
C ASP A 5 -7.94 -0.82 3.41
N LEU A 6 -6.81 -0.66 4.11
CA LEU A 6 -5.52 -1.25 3.74
C LEU A 6 -5.55 -2.79 3.80
N ILE A 7 -6.20 -3.36 4.83
CA ILE A 7 -6.39 -4.82 4.94
C ILE A 7 -7.31 -5.33 3.83
N ALA A 8 -8.40 -4.61 3.51
CA ALA A 8 -9.31 -4.97 2.43
C ALA A 8 -8.62 -4.91 1.06
N TRP A 9 -7.79 -3.90 0.82
CA TRP A 9 -6.97 -3.79 -0.38
C TRP A 9 -5.97 -4.94 -0.48
N GLN A 10 -5.27 -5.27 0.61
CA GLN A 10 -4.33 -6.39 0.66
C GLN A 10 -5.02 -7.72 0.33
N ALA A 11 -6.20 -7.96 0.90
CA ALA A 11 -7.00 -9.17 0.63
C ALA A 11 -7.46 -9.23 -0.84
N THR A 12 -7.93 -8.11 -1.39
CA THR A 12 -8.34 -7.98 -2.80
C THR A 12 -7.18 -8.30 -3.75
N MET A 13 -6.00 -7.78 -3.42
CA MET A 13 -4.77 -7.98 -4.19
C MET A 13 -4.12 -9.35 -3.99
N LYS A 14 -4.60 -10.15 -3.03
CA LYS A 14 -3.99 -11.43 -2.62
C LYS A 14 -2.50 -11.31 -2.28
N LEU A 15 -2.09 -10.16 -1.73
CA LEU A 15 -0.70 -9.88 -1.37
C LEU A 15 -0.42 -10.30 0.08
N THR A 16 0.76 -10.87 0.31
CA THR A 16 1.25 -11.08 1.68
C THR A 16 1.68 -9.75 2.30
N TYR A 17 1.92 -9.71 3.62
CA TYR A 17 2.42 -8.51 4.30
C TYR A 17 3.71 -7.97 3.66
N ASP A 18 4.61 -8.87 3.28
CA ASP A 18 5.89 -8.52 2.70
C ASP A 18 5.73 -8.01 1.27
N SER A 19 4.92 -8.70 0.47
CA SER A 19 4.61 -8.30 -0.90
C SER A 19 3.86 -6.96 -0.97
N ALA A 20 2.93 -6.72 -0.04
CA ALA A 20 2.20 -5.46 0.08
C ALA A 20 3.14 -4.30 0.47
N ALA A 21 4.04 -4.53 1.44
CA ALA A 21 5.05 -3.55 1.82
C ALA A 21 5.97 -3.21 0.63
N LYS A 22 6.41 -4.23 -0.11
CA LYS A 22 7.23 -4.07 -1.31
C LYS A 22 6.51 -3.32 -2.42
N ALA A 23 5.24 -3.65 -2.68
CA ALA A 23 4.42 -2.97 -3.70
C ALA A 23 4.21 -1.49 -3.38
N LEU A 24 4.10 -1.15 -2.09
CA LEU A 24 3.98 0.25 -1.63
C LEU A 24 5.33 0.95 -1.45
N GLY A 25 6.46 0.25 -1.63
CA GLY A 25 7.80 0.80 -1.43
C GLY A 25 8.14 1.15 0.02
N VAL A 26 7.46 0.53 0.99
CA VAL A 26 7.68 0.79 2.43
C VAL A 26 8.35 -0.40 3.11
N SER A 27 9.02 -0.15 4.25
CA SER A 27 9.55 -1.23 5.07
C SER A 27 8.43 -2.09 5.67
N ARG A 28 8.71 -3.37 5.92
CA ARG A 28 7.78 -4.29 6.60
C ARG A 28 7.35 -3.78 7.98
N ALA A 29 8.26 -3.15 8.73
CA ALA A 29 7.96 -2.56 10.02
C ALA A 29 6.99 -1.37 9.91
N THR A 30 7.17 -0.54 8.88
CA THR A 30 6.27 0.57 8.57
C THR A 30 4.87 0.06 8.20
N TYR A 31 4.81 -0.99 7.37
CA TYR A 31 3.54 -1.61 6.99
C TYR A 31 2.80 -2.21 8.20
N ALA A 32 3.52 -2.91 9.07
CA ALA A 32 2.96 -3.45 10.32
C ALA A 32 2.40 -2.33 11.23
N ARG A 33 3.07 -1.17 11.29
CA ARG A 33 2.56 0.00 12.04
C ARG A 33 1.23 0.52 11.50
N TYR A 34 1.05 0.57 10.18
CA TYR A 34 -0.22 0.97 9.57
C TYR A 34 -1.35 0.00 9.90
N ILE A 35 -1.04 -1.29 9.95
CA ILE A 35 -2.00 -2.33 10.36
C ILE A 35 -2.30 -2.29 11.86
N ALA A 36 -1.34 -1.88 12.68
CA ALA A 36 -1.54 -1.69 14.12
C ALA A 36 -2.38 -0.43 14.46
N GLY A 37 -2.87 0.32 13.48
CA GLY A 37 -3.72 1.50 13.70
C GLY A 37 -2.98 2.84 13.70
N SER A 38 -1.72 2.87 13.27
CA SER A 38 -1.00 4.15 13.10
C SER A 38 -1.63 4.99 11.99
N SER A 39 -1.45 6.32 12.07
CA SER A 39 -1.88 7.23 11.00
C SER A 39 -1.24 6.83 9.66
N ILE A 40 -2.08 6.54 8.68
CA ILE A 40 -1.64 6.16 7.33
C ILE A 40 -1.51 7.45 6.52
N PRO A 41 -0.32 7.75 5.97
CA PRO A 41 -0.14 8.92 5.13
C PRO A 41 -1.06 8.91 3.91
N PHE A 42 -1.49 10.10 3.47
CA PHE A 42 -2.38 10.25 2.31
C PHE A 42 -1.82 9.59 1.04
N HIS A 43 -0.51 9.73 0.80
CA HIS A 43 0.15 9.14 -0.37
C HIS A 43 0.10 7.61 -0.40
N ILE A 44 0.06 6.92 0.75
CA ILE A 44 -0.09 5.45 0.79
C ILE A 44 -1.50 5.06 0.33
N GLY A 45 -2.52 5.83 0.72
CA GLY A 45 -3.88 5.63 0.21
C GLY A 45 -3.97 5.81 -1.30
N LEU A 46 -3.28 6.82 -1.83
CA LEU A 46 -3.20 7.06 -3.27
C LEU A 46 -2.44 5.94 -3.99
N ALA A 47 -1.34 5.45 -3.42
CA ALA A 47 -0.57 4.33 -3.97
C ALA A 47 -1.38 3.03 -4.01
N CYS A 48 -2.13 2.71 -2.95
CA CYS A 48 -3.05 1.57 -2.95
C CYS A 48 -4.10 1.69 -4.08
N ALA A 49 -4.69 2.87 -4.25
CA ALA A 49 -5.65 3.14 -5.33
C ALA A 49 -5.01 3.03 -6.73
N ALA A 50 -3.79 3.53 -6.89
CA ALA A 50 -3.04 3.43 -8.13
C ALA A 50 -2.79 1.96 -8.51
N ILE A 51 -2.28 1.16 -7.57
CA ILE A 51 -2.05 -0.28 -7.78
C ILE A 51 -3.37 -1.01 -8.04
N ALA A 52 -4.46 -0.62 -7.38
CA ALA A 52 -5.80 -1.16 -7.62
C ALA A 52 -6.32 -0.93 -9.04
N ASN A 53 -5.91 0.16 -9.67
CA ASN A 53 -6.25 0.49 -11.04
C ASN A 53 -5.16 0.05 -12.05
N GLY A 54 -4.15 -0.70 -11.60
CA GLY A 54 -3.04 -1.13 -12.45
C GLY A 54 -2.13 0.02 -12.92
N LEU A 55 -2.15 1.16 -12.24
CA LEU A 55 -1.31 2.30 -12.55
C LEU A 55 0.11 2.07 -12.05
N ALA A 56 1.08 2.18 -12.97
CA ALA A 56 2.49 2.14 -12.64
C ALA A 56 2.96 3.48 -12.06
N PRO A 57 4.06 3.50 -11.28
CA PRO A 57 4.71 4.73 -10.89
C PRO A 57 5.05 5.57 -12.12
N TRP A 58 4.90 6.88 -12.01
CA TRP A 58 5.38 7.79 -13.04
C TRP A 58 6.91 7.71 -13.10
N THR A 59 7.44 7.11 -14.15
CA THR A 59 8.87 7.15 -14.49
C THR A 59 9.07 8.12 -15.64
N GLU A 60 9.99 9.08 -15.49
CA GLU A 60 10.55 9.80 -16.64
C GLU A 60 11.55 8.87 -17.35
N GLU A 61 11.08 7.76 -17.91
CA GLU A 61 11.87 7.05 -18.92
C GLU A 61 11.69 7.77 -20.25
N LYS A 62 12.69 8.59 -20.58
CA LYS A 62 12.96 9.05 -21.94
C LYS A 62 13.49 7.90 -22.79
#